data_AF-A0A9X9A5B6-F1
#
_entry.id   AF-A0A9X9A5B6-F1
#
_cell.length_a   1.000
_cell.length_b   1.000
_cell.length_c   1.000
_cell.angle_alpha   90.00
_cell.angle_beta   90.00
_cell.angle_gamma   90.00
#
_symmetry.space_group_name_H-M   'P 1'
#
loop_
_entity.id
_entity.type
_entity.pdbx_description
1 polymer ?
#
loop_
_entity_poly.entity_id
_entity_poly.type
_entity_poly.pdbx_seq_one_letter_code
_entity_poly.pdbx_strand_id
1 'polypeptide(L)'
;MAKDNKTEKATPQKRKKSREEGNIARSKDLNNLFSILVLAVVVYFFGDWLGYEIANSVAVLFDQIGKNTDSTEYFYLMGILLLKVSAPILILVYAFHLFNYMIQVGFLFSSKVIKPKASRINPKNYFTRLFS
;
A
#
# COMPACT_ATOMS: atom_id res chain seq x y z
N MET A 1 9.26 -30.35 1.68
CA MET A 1 9.02 -31.56 0.84
C MET A 1 7.87 -31.28 -0.10
N ALA A 2 8.21 -31.21 -1.39
CA ALA A 2 7.36 -30.77 -2.48
C ALA A 2 6.11 -31.64 -2.67
N LYS A 3 4.96 -31.00 -2.90
CA LYS A 3 3.78 -31.61 -3.52
C LYS A 3 3.51 -30.95 -4.88
N ASP A 4 4.57 -30.70 -5.64
CA ASP A 4 4.51 -30.02 -6.95
C ASP A 4 4.21 -30.95 -8.14
N ASN A 5 4.00 -32.25 -7.92
CA ASN A 5 3.52 -33.16 -8.96
C ASN A 5 2.03 -33.48 -8.81
N LYS A 6 1.17 -32.45 -8.74
CA LYS A 6 -0.27 -32.63 -9.00
C LYS A 6 -0.58 -32.07 -10.38
N THR A 7 -0.51 -32.95 -11.39
CA THR A 7 -0.84 -32.67 -12.80
C THR A 7 -2.33 -32.38 -13.03
N GLU A 8 -3.19 -32.67 -12.05
CA GLU A 8 -4.62 -32.37 -12.13
C GLU A 8 -4.98 -30.96 -11.65
N LYS A 9 -5.79 -30.28 -12.45
CA LYS A 9 -6.38 -28.98 -12.10
C LYS A 9 -7.19 -29.12 -10.81
N ALA A 10 -6.95 -28.23 -9.83
CA ALA A 10 -7.72 -28.22 -8.59
C ALA A 10 -9.23 -28.11 -8.87
N THR A 11 -10.02 -29.00 -8.26
CA THR A 11 -11.49 -29.01 -8.37
C THR A 11 -12.12 -27.71 -7.86
N PRO A 12 -13.31 -27.33 -8.34
CA PRO A 12 -13.98 -26.08 -7.95
C PRO A 12 -14.14 -25.91 -6.43
N GLN A 13 -14.53 -26.98 -5.72
CA GLN A 13 -14.65 -26.98 -4.25
C GLN A 13 -13.31 -26.69 -3.55
N LYS A 14 -12.20 -27.26 -4.06
CA LYS A 14 -10.87 -27.06 -3.48
C LYS A 14 -10.37 -25.61 -3.68
N ARG A 15 -10.67 -25.00 -4.83
CA ARG A 15 -10.39 -23.58 -5.09
C ARG A 15 -11.18 -22.66 -4.17
N LYS A 16 -12.47 -22.95 -3.97
CA LYS A 16 -13.35 -22.19 -3.07
C LYS A 16 -12.85 -22.26 -1.62
N LYS A 17 -12.51 -23.46 -1.13
CA LYS A 17 -11.94 -23.66 0.22
C LYS A 17 -10.60 -22.93 0.41
N SER A 18 -9.71 -22.96 -0.58
CA SER A 18 -8.44 -22.20 -0.54
C SER A 18 -8.67 -20.69 -0.45
N ARG A 19 -9.63 -20.15 -1.23
CA ARG A 19 -10.04 -18.75 -1.14
C ARG A 19 -10.62 -18.42 0.24
N GLU A 20 -11.53 -19.25 0.76
CA GLU A 20 -12.09 -19.10 2.12
C GLU A 20 -11.03 -19.19 3.23
N GLU A 21 -9.91 -19.87 3.00
CA GLU A 21 -8.76 -19.89 3.93
C GLU A 21 -7.82 -18.67 3.77
N GLY A 22 -8.12 -17.79 2.80
CA GLY A 22 -7.36 -16.58 2.44
C GLY A 22 -6.18 -16.81 1.51
N ASN A 23 -5.98 -18.03 1.03
CA ASN A 23 -4.94 -18.35 0.06
C ASN A 23 -5.48 -18.05 -1.35
N ILE A 24 -5.42 -16.77 -1.71
CA ILE A 24 -5.80 -16.26 -3.03
C ILE A 24 -4.53 -16.07 -3.84
N ALA A 25 -4.53 -16.56 -5.08
CA ALA A 25 -3.43 -16.31 -6.00
C ALA A 25 -3.38 -14.80 -6.31
N ARG A 26 -2.24 -14.18 -6.04
CA ARG A 26 -1.94 -12.79 -6.44
C ARG A 26 -0.70 -12.82 -7.30
N SER A 27 -0.71 -12.10 -8.41
CA SER A 27 0.47 -11.94 -9.25
C SER A 27 1.32 -10.82 -8.67
N LYS A 28 2.56 -11.16 -8.25
CA LYS A 28 3.52 -10.16 -7.79
C LYS A 28 3.88 -9.19 -8.91
N ASP A 29 4.03 -9.70 -10.14
CA ASP A 29 4.38 -8.88 -11.30
C ASP A 29 3.26 -7.92 -11.67
N LEU A 30 2.00 -8.35 -11.59
CA LEU A 30 0.86 -7.48 -11.81
C LEU A 30 0.79 -6.35 -10.78
N ASN A 31 1.05 -6.66 -9.50
CA ASN A 31 1.15 -5.63 -8.47
C ASN A 31 2.25 -4.62 -8.75
N ASN A 32 3.43 -5.07 -9.16
CA ASN A 32 4.55 -4.18 -9.46
C ASN A 32 4.24 -3.27 -10.66
N LEU A 33 3.70 -3.84 -11.74
CA LEU A 33 3.26 -3.08 -12.91
C LEU A 33 2.20 -2.04 -12.54
N PHE A 34 1.22 -2.43 -11.71
CA PHE A 34 0.18 -1.52 -11.25
C PHE A 34 0.76 -0.37 -10.42
N SER A 35 1.71 -0.65 -9.52
CA SER A 35 2.39 0.39 -8.74
C SER A 35 3.13 1.41 -9.61
N ILE A 36 3.82 0.95 -10.66
CA ILE A 36 4.50 1.83 -11.62
C ILE A 36 3.49 2.68 -12.40
N LEU A 37 2.39 2.08 -12.87
CA LEU A 37 1.33 2.80 -13.55
C LEU A 37 0.70 3.88 -12.67
N VAL A 38 0.42 3.56 -11.39
CA VAL A 38 -0.11 4.53 -10.43
C VAL A 38 0.87 5.69 -10.25
N LEU A 39 2.15 5.41 -10.05
CA LEU A 39 3.17 6.46 -9.93
C LEU A 39 3.19 7.36 -11.17
N ALA A 40 3.16 6.76 -12.37
CA ALA A 40 3.15 7.52 -13.62
C ALA A 40 1.91 8.41 -13.75
N VAL A 41 0.71 7.90 -13.42
CA VAL A 41 -0.54 8.66 -13.44
C VAL A 41 -0.51 9.81 -12.42
N VAL A 42 -0.05 9.54 -11.19
CA VAL A 42 0.08 10.56 -10.15
C VAL A 42 1.01 11.67 -10.61
N VAL A 43 2.20 11.34 -11.10
CA VAL A 43 3.17 12.34 -11.57
C VAL A 43 2.64 13.11 -12.77
N TYR A 44 2.01 12.42 -13.74
CA TYR A 44 1.51 13.06 -14.95
C TYR A 44 0.39 14.08 -14.68
N PHE A 45 -0.57 13.75 -13.80
CA PHE A 45 -1.72 14.63 -13.53
C PHE A 45 -1.50 15.57 -12.35
N PHE A 46 -0.72 15.18 -11.34
CA PHE A 46 -0.53 15.95 -10.11
C PHE A 46 0.88 16.50 -9.96
N GLY A 47 1.82 16.20 -10.86
CA GLY A 47 3.21 16.64 -10.75
C GLY A 47 3.35 18.17 -10.65
N ASP A 48 2.69 18.91 -11.53
CA ASP A 48 2.73 20.38 -11.53
C ASP A 48 2.13 20.96 -10.24
N TRP A 49 0.97 20.44 -9.81
CA TRP A 49 0.32 20.84 -8.57
C TRP A 49 1.20 20.55 -7.35
N LEU A 50 1.83 19.37 -7.30
CA LEU A 50 2.75 18.98 -6.22
C LEU A 50 3.97 19.88 -6.18
N GLY A 51 4.59 20.15 -7.33
CA GLY A 51 5.74 21.05 -7.42
C GLY A 51 5.38 22.45 -6.92
N TYR A 52 4.25 22.98 -7.37
CA TYR A 52 3.74 24.27 -6.92
C TYR A 52 3.47 24.30 -5.41
N GLU A 53 2.74 23.34 -4.87
CA GLU A 53 2.38 23.34 -3.45
C GLU A 53 3.58 23.12 -2.53
N ILE A 54 4.57 22.32 -2.94
CA ILE A 54 5.83 22.18 -2.20
C ILE A 54 6.59 23.50 -2.22
N ALA A 55 6.77 24.13 -3.38
CA ALA A 55 7.47 25.41 -3.49
C ALA A 55 6.78 26.51 -2.68
N ASN A 56 5.45 26.59 -2.75
CA ASN A 56 4.64 27.53 -1.99
C ASN A 56 4.74 27.26 -0.48
N SER A 57 4.68 25.99 -0.04
CA SER A 57 4.83 25.64 1.38
C SER A 57 6.20 26.05 1.91
N VAL A 58 7.26 25.83 1.13
CA VAL A 58 8.61 26.29 1.48
C VAL A 58 8.63 27.81 1.57
N ALA A 59 8.14 28.55 0.58
CA ALA A 59 8.12 30.01 0.60
C ALA A 59 7.38 30.56 1.84
N VAL A 60 6.24 29.98 2.20
CA VAL A 60 5.47 30.36 3.40
C VAL A 60 6.26 30.13 4.68
N LEU A 61 6.96 28.99 4.80
CA LEU A 61 7.79 28.71 5.98
C LEU A 61 9.00 29.63 6.06
N PHE A 62 9.64 29.94 4.93
CA PHE A 62 10.76 30.88 4.88
C PHE A 62 10.34 32.30 5.25
N ASP A 63 9.14 32.73 4.87
CA ASP A 63 8.58 34.04 5.27
C ASP A 63 8.35 34.16 6.78
N GLN A 64 8.30 33.05 7.54
CA GLN A 64 8.25 33.08 9.00
C GLN A 64 9.63 33.30 9.66
N ILE A 65 10.73 33.14 8.91
CA ILE A 65 12.08 33.29 9.47
C ILE A 65 12.31 34.77 9.84
N GLY A 66 12.71 35.00 11.09
CA GLY A 66 12.95 36.36 11.61
C GLY A 66 11.69 37.08 12.08
N LYS A 67 10.51 36.46 11.96
CA LYS A 67 9.29 36.92 12.64
C LYS A 67 9.28 36.35 14.06
N ASN A 68 8.72 37.11 15.02
CA ASN A 68 8.49 36.64 16.39
C ASN A 68 7.26 35.69 16.46
N THR A 69 7.17 34.76 15.52
CA THR A 69 6.09 33.77 15.47
C THR A 69 6.29 32.79 16.61
N ASP A 70 5.21 32.51 17.37
CA ASP A 70 5.28 31.52 18.43
C ASP A 70 5.61 30.14 17.86
N SER A 71 6.43 29.37 18.58
CA SER A 71 6.84 28.03 18.14
C SER A 71 5.65 27.10 17.89
N THR A 72 4.59 27.20 18.70
CA THR A 72 3.36 26.40 18.55
C THR A 72 2.65 26.74 17.25
N GLU A 73 2.55 28.04 16.95
CA GLU A 73 1.94 28.54 15.72
C GLU A 73 2.72 28.10 14.48
N TYR A 74 4.05 28.15 14.55
CA TYR A 74 4.93 27.66 13.49
C TYR A 74 4.76 26.15 13.24
N PHE A 75 4.72 25.32 14.29
CA PHE A 75 4.48 23.88 14.16
C PHE A 75 3.09 23.58 13.61
N TYR A 76 2.07 24.33 14.02
CA TYR A 76 0.72 24.19 13.50
C TYR A 76 0.65 24.51 12.00
N LEU A 77 1.26 25.61 11.58
CA LEU A 77 1.37 26.00 10.17
C LEU A 77 2.09 24.91 9.35
N MET A 78 3.22 24.42 9.85
CA MET A 78 3.98 23.36 9.18
C MET A 78 3.15 22.07 9.06
N GLY A 79 2.39 21.71 10.09
CA GLY A 79 1.46 20.58 10.05
C GLY A 79 0.37 20.73 9.00
N ILE A 80 -0.23 21.91 8.87
CA ILE A 80 -1.24 22.19 7.83
C ILE A 80 -0.63 22.06 6.43
N LEU A 81 0.54 22.66 6.19
CA LEU A 81 1.21 22.61 4.89
C LEU A 81 1.58 21.17 4.52
N LEU A 82 2.09 20.39 5.48
CA LEU A 82 2.38 18.97 5.29
C LEU A 82 1.11 18.17 4.95
N LEU A 83 0.00 18.40 5.66
CA LEU A 83 -1.27 17.72 5.37
C LEU A 83 -1.83 18.12 4.01
N LYS A 84 -1.72 19.40 3.63
CA LYS A 84 -2.19 19.92 2.34
C LYS A 84 -1.54 19.18 1.16
N VAL A 85 -0.24 18.90 1.25
CA VAL A 85 0.49 18.15 0.22
C VAL A 85 0.28 16.64 0.33
N SER A 86 0.41 16.09 1.54
CA SER A 86 0.44 14.62 1.72
C SER A 86 -0.93 13.96 1.67
N ALA A 87 -1.98 14.60 2.20
CA ALA A 87 -3.29 13.96 2.31
C ALA A 87 -3.89 13.58 0.94
N PRO A 88 -3.88 14.45 -0.10
CA PRO A 88 -4.41 14.09 -1.41
C PRO A 88 -3.66 12.92 -2.05
N ILE A 89 -2.32 12.90 -1.94
CA ILE A 89 -1.48 11.81 -2.47
C ILE A 89 -1.79 10.51 -1.75
N LEU A 90 -1.87 10.52 -0.41
CA LEU A 90 -2.16 9.34 0.39
C LEU A 90 -3.54 8.76 0.08
N ILE A 91 -4.55 9.62 -0.02
CA ILE A 91 -5.91 9.21 -0.40
C ILE A 91 -5.90 8.55 -1.78
N LEU A 92 -5.23 9.17 -2.74
CA LEU A 92 -5.16 8.68 -4.11
C LEU A 92 -4.45 7.32 -4.20
N VAL A 93 -3.26 7.20 -3.59
CA VAL A 93 -2.49 5.94 -3.55
C VAL A 93 -3.30 4.85 -2.85
N TYR A 94 -3.95 5.16 -1.74
CA TYR A 94 -4.77 4.20 -1.02
C TYR A 94 -5.99 3.75 -1.84
N ALA A 95 -6.66 4.68 -2.51
CA ALA A 95 -7.78 4.37 -3.40
C ALA A 95 -7.35 3.44 -4.55
N PHE A 96 -6.22 3.74 -5.19
CA PHE A 96 -5.66 2.87 -6.23
C PHE A 96 -5.29 1.48 -5.71
N HIS A 97 -4.69 1.41 -4.52
CA HIS A 97 -4.32 0.13 -3.95
C HIS A 97 -5.54 -0.72 -3.57
N LEU A 98 -6.58 -0.07 -3.04
CA LEU A 98 -7.87 -0.70 -2.76
C LEU A 98 -8.53 -1.19 -4.06
N PHE A 99 -8.51 -0.40 -5.12
CA PHE A 99 -9.04 -0.78 -6.42
C PHE A 99 -8.30 -1.99 -7.01
N ASN A 100 -6.96 -1.98 -6.99
CA ASN A 100 -6.14 -3.11 -7.41
C ASN A 100 -6.44 -4.38 -6.60
N TYR A 101 -6.59 -4.23 -5.28
CA TYR A 101 -7.01 -5.33 -4.41
C TYR A 101 -8.38 -5.89 -4.83
N MET A 102 -9.35 -5.03 -5.10
CA MET A 102 -10.70 -5.43 -5.52
C MET A 102 -10.68 -6.17 -6.86
N ILE A 103 -9.89 -5.73 -7.85
CA ILE A 103 -9.76 -6.41 -9.14
C ILE A 103 -9.14 -7.80 -8.97
N GLN A 104 -8.07 -7.93 -8.19
CA GLN A 104 -7.34 -9.20 -8.09
C GLN A 104 -8.02 -10.22 -7.17
N VAL A 105 -8.58 -9.75 -6.06
CA VAL A 105 -9.08 -10.61 -4.98
C VAL A 105 -10.61 -10.70 -4.99
N GLY A 106 -11.29 -9.63 -5.37
CA GLY A 106 -12.72 -9.42 -5.14
C GLY A 106 -13.05 -9.20 -3.67
N PHE A 107 -14.35 -9.18 -3.35
CA PHE A 107 -14.81 -9.20 -1.96
C PHE A 107 -14.58 -10.60 -1.38
N LEU A 108 -13.58 -10.73 -0.49
CA LEU A 108 -13.35 -11.95 0.27
C LEU A 108 -13.18 -11.64 1.75
N PHE A 109 -14.23 -11.88 2.53
CA PHE A 109 -14.18 -11.81 3.98
C PHE A 109 -13.92 -13.21 4.53
N SER A 110 -12.78 -13.42 5.20
CA SER A 110 -12.46 -14.70 5.85
C SER A 110 -11.98 -14.50 7.28
N SER A 111 -12.81 -14.93 8.23
CA SER A 111 -12.48 -14.97 9.65
C SER A 111 -11.31 -15.91 9.97
N LYS A 112 -11.01 -16.88 9.09
CA LYS A 112 -9.88 -17.80 9.24
C LYS A 112 -8.52 -17.14 8.95
N VAL A 113 -8.50 -16.00 8.25
CA VAL A 113 -7.28 -15.24 7.94
C VAL A 113 -6.84 -14.40 9.14
N ILE A 114 -7.79 -13.91 9.92
CA ILE A 114 -7.55 -13.04 11.08
C ILE A 114 -6.95 -13.83 12.26
N LYS A 115 -7.21 -15.15 12.35
CA LYS A 115 -6.65 -15.98 13.41
C LYS A 115 -5.12 -16.08 13.28
N PRO A 116 -4.35 -15.72 14.33
CA PRO A 116 -2.90 -15.85 14.32
C PRO A 116 -2.51 -17.33 14.15
N LYS A 117 -1.71 -17.62 13.12
CA LYS A 117 -1.21 -18.97 12.85
C LYS A 117 0.19 -19.10 13.46
N ALA A 118 0.35 -19.92 14.49
CA ALA A 118 1.64 -20.16 15.15
C ALA A 118 2.76 -20.58 14.17
N SER A 119 2.38 -21.28 13.09
CA SER A 119 3.30 -21.66 12.01
C SER A 119 3.87 -20.48 11.20
N ARG A 120 3.23 -19.30 11.21
CA ARG A 120 3.73 -18.08 10.57
C ARG A 120 4.66 -17.26 11.48
N ILE A 121 4.64 -17.50 12.78
CA ILE A 121 5.43 -16.75 13.78
C ILE A 121 6.76 -17.46 14.10
N ASN A 122 6.87 -18.77 13.84
CA ASN A 122 8.09 -19.53 14.12
C ASN A 122 9.26 -19.09 13.21
N PRO A 123 10.37 -18.55 13.76
CA PRO A 123 11.53 -18.08 13.00
C PRO A 123 12.15 -19.16 12.12
N LYS A 124 12.14 -20.43 12.56
CA LYS A 124 12.68 -21.57 11.79
C LYS A 124 12.00 -21.70 10.44
N ASN A 125 10.67 -21.52 10.40
CA ASN A 125 9.89 -21.60 9.16
C ASN A 125 10.19 -20.45 8.20
N TYR A 126 10.65 -19.30 8.70
CA TYR A 126 11.04 -18.16 7.88
C TYR A 126 12.39 -18.43 7.18
N PHE A 127 13.39 -18.90 7.93
CA PHE A 127 14.68 -19.29 7.36
C PHE A 127 14.54 -20.42 6.33
N THR A 128 13.75 -21.47 6.61
CA THR A 128 13.53 -22.54 5.62
C THR A 128 12.85 -22.01 4.35
N ARG A 129 12.02 -20.96 4.41
CA ARG A 129 11.39 -20.37 3.22
C ARG A 129 12.33 -19.49 2.40
N LEU A 130 13.32 -18.85 3.03
CA LEU A 130 14.30 -18.03 2.31
C LEU A 130 15.32 -18.86 1.54
N PHE A 131 15.59 -20.08 2.01
CA PHE A 131 16.62 -20.98 1.46
C PHE A 131 16.05 -22.25 0.80
N SER A 132 14.75 -22.26 0.47
CA SER A 132 14.08 -23.37 -0.23
C SER A 132 13.61 -22.97 -1.62
#